data_AF-A0A8D2LF56-F1
#
_entry.id   AF-A0A8D2LF56-F1
#
_cell.length_a   1.000
_cell.length_b   1.000
_cell.length_c   1.000
_cell.angle_alpha   90.00
_cell.angle_beta   90.00
_cell.angle_gamma   90.00
#
_symmetry.space_group_name_H-M   'P 1'
#
loop_
_entity.id
_entity.type
_entity.pdbx_description
1 polymer ?
#
loop_
_entity_poly.entity_id
_entity_poly.type
_entity_poly.pdbx_seq_one_letter_code
_entity_poly.pdbx_strand_id
1 'polypeptide(L)'
;MAAFLNLQSFVDAVKPSICTSRFVFGCELNGSARSYTFKVSEEDDSDHFLALNMVCLSEAAKDECNIVEVVGRDYQNKEIVVPVANLKLSCQPWLCLDNFEFQPPVTFRLRSGSGPVHLAGQHQIFHRKDLSEDDEEEDEEEDFSEADESLEGEEELPPIKPAKKQQKS
;
A
#
# COMPACT_ATOMS: atom_id res chain seq x y z
N MET A 1 -24.40 8.21 6.15
CA MET A 1 -24.36 7.00 5.29
C MET A 1 -22.90 6.62 5.11
N ALA A 2 -22.56 5.34 5.31
CA ALA A 2 -21.22 4.80 5.05
C ALA A 2 -21.25 3.97 3.76
N ALA A 3 -20.14 3.95 3.01
CA ALA A 3 -19.94 3.11 1.85
C ALA A 3 -18.64 2.30 2.04
N PHE A 4 -18.67 1.02 1.68
CA PHE A 4 -17.54 0.10 1.88
C PHE A 4 -16.99 -0.33 0.53
N LEU A 5 -15.72 -0.01 0.27
CA LEU A 5 -14.98 -0.59 -0.85
C LEU A 5 -14.63 -2.03 -0.50
N ASN A 6 -14.73 -2.93 -1.47
CA ASN A 6 -14.26 -4.28 -1.28
C ASN A 6 -12.72 -4.25 -1.19
N LEU A 7 -12.20 -4.46 0.01
CA LEU A 7 -10.80 -4.72 0.27
C LEU A 7 -10.72 -6.22 0.55
N GLN A 8 -10.74 -7.04 -0.50
CA GLN A 8 -10.72 -8.49 -0.33
C GLN A 8 -9.32 -8.88 0.18
N SER A 9 -9.16 -9.00 1.50
CA SER A 9 -8.02 -9.71 2.08
C SER A 9 -8.29 -11.21 1.95
N PHE A 10 -7.43 -11.92 1.22
CA PHE A 10 -7.50 -13.37 1.14
C PHE A 10 -7.02 -13.97 2.46
N VAL A 11 -7.98 -14.48 3.23
CA VAL A 11 -7.77 -15.61 4.16
C VAL A 11 -8.83 -16.68 3.90
N ASP A 12 -9.03 -17.03 2.63
CA ASP A 12 -9.64 -18.32 2.31
C ASP A 12 -8.51 -19.34 2.15
N ALA A 13 -8.66 -20.49 2.80
CA ALA A 13 -7.68 -21.58 2.90
C ALA A 13 -7.41 -22.27 1.54
N VAL A 14 -6.81 -21.52 0.62
CA VAL A 14 -6.27 -21.98 -0.67
C VAL A 14 -4.83 -21.48 -0.72
N LYS A 15 -3.92 -22.34 -1.16
CA LYS A 15 -2.45 -22.19 -1.21
C LYS A 15 -1.97 -20.73 -1.38
N PRO A 16 -0.89 -20.31 -0.70
CA PRO A 16 -0.43 -18.92 -0.76
C PRO A 16 -0.09 -18.51 -2.19
N SER A 17 -0.82 -17.53 -2.72
CA SER A 17 -0.46 -16.88 -3.98
C SER A 17 0.89 -16.17 -3.80
N ILE A 18 1.86 -16.48 -4.64
CA ILE A 18 3.17 -15.82 -4.61
C ILE A 18 3.10 -14.59 -5.50
N CYS A 19 3.55 -13.45 -4.98
CA CYS A 19 3.73 -12.25 -5.79
C CYS A 19 4.85 -12.52 -6.80
N THR A 20 4.48 -12.74 -8.06
CA THR A 20 5.42 -13.09 -9.14
C THR A 20 6.04 -11.85 -9.76
N SER A 21 5.38 -10.70 -9.69
CA SER A 21 5.87 -9.46 -10.27
C SER A 21 5.36 -8.22 -9.53
N ARG A 22 6.22 -7.20 -9.43
CA ARG A 22 5.88 -5.87 -8.91
C ARG A 22 6.36 -4.81 -9.88
N PHE A 23 5.46 -3.90 -10.25
CA PHE A 23 5.73 -2.77 -11.11
C PHE A 23 5.42 -1.47 -10.38
N VAL A 24 6.15 -0.41 -10.70
CA VAL A 24 5.83 0.93 -10.20
C VAL A 24 4.62 1.46 -10.96
N PHE A 25 3.62 1.95 -10.23
CA PHE A 25 2.48 2.64 -10.77
C PHE A 25 2.57 4.15 -10.50
N GLY A 26 2.20 4.95 -11.49
CA GLY A 26 2.03 6.39 -11.33
C GLY A 26 0.97 6.93 -12.28
N CYS A 27 0.16 7.89 -11.83
CA CYS A 27 -0.70 8.68 -12.70
C CYS A 27 -0.83 10.12 -12.21
N GLU A 28 -1.16 11.02 -13.14
CA GLU A 28 -1.44 12.42 -12.86
C GLU A 28 -2.92 12.71 -13.15
N LEU A 29 -3.58 13.40 -12.22
CA LEU A 29 -4.91 13.96 -12.39
C LEU A 29 -4.83 15.49 -12.40
N ASN A 30 -5.40 16.10 -13.41
CA ASN A 30 -5.40 17.56 -13.57
C ASN A 30 -6.71 18.04 -14.21
N GLY A 31 -6.84 19.34 -14.44
CA GLY A 31 -8.04 19.94 -15.04
C GLY A 31 -8.45 19.39 -16.41
N SER A 32 -7.49 18.87 -17.20
CA SER A 32 -7.73 18.28 -18.52
C SER A 32 -7.93 16.76 -18.47
N ALA A 33 -7.13 16.05 -17.67
CA ALA A 33 -7.21 14.62 -17.42
C ALA A 33 -7.71 14.40 -15.99
N ARG A 34 -9.03 14.54 -15.80
CA ARG A 34 -9.62 14.50 -14.45
C ARG A 34 -9.76 13.09 -13.86
N SER A 35 -9.53 12.05 -14.65
CA SER A 35 -9.67 10.67 -14.19
C SER A 35 -8.72 9.74 -14.92
N TYR A 36 -8.30 8.69 -14.21
CA TYR A 36 -7.51 7.59 -14.74
C TYR A 36 -8.09 6.27 -14.25
N THR A 37 -8.27 5.30 -15.14
CA THR A 37 -8.77 3.96 -14.81
C THR A 37 -7.65 2.94 -14.96
N PHE A 38 -7.30 2.29 -13.85
CA PHE A 38 -6.47 1.10 -13.86
C PHE A 38 -7.35 -0.12 -14.17
N LYS A 39 -7.00 -0.84 -15.23
CA LYS A 39 -7.70 -2.04 -15.72
C LYS A 39 -6.69 -3.06 -16.21
N VAL A 40 -7.08 -4.32 -16.17
CA VAL A 40 -6.30 -5.47 -16.61
C VAL A 40 -7.06 -6.15 -17.76
N SER A 41 -6.36 -6.89 -18.62
CA SER A 41 -7.00 -7.65 -19.71
C SER A 41 -7.92 -8.72 -19.12
N GLU A 42 -9.06 -8.99 -19.78
CA GLU A 42 -9.94 -10.10 -19.39
C GLU A 42 -9.32 -11.47 -19.75
N GLU A 43 -8.29 -11.48 -20.60
CA GLU A 43 -7.54 -12.69 -20.97
C GLU A 43 -6.43 -13.04 -19.96
N ASP A 44 -6.14 -12.16 -19.00
CA ASP A 44 -5.14 -12.39 -17.96
C ASP A 44 -5.78 -13.17 -16.80
N ASP A 45 -5.27 -14.36 -16.50
CA ASP A 45 -5.75 -15.25 -15.44
C ASP A 45 -5.04 -15.05 -14.10
N SER A 46 -4.13 -14.08 -14.02
CA SER A 46 -3.45 -13.71 -12.77
C SER A 46 -4.32 -12.84 -11.86
N ASP A 47 -4.05 -12.89 -10.56
CA ASP A 47 -4.67 -12.00 -9.58
C ASP A 47 -3.88 -10.68 -9.51
N HIS A 48 -4.52 -9.55 -9.87
CA HIS A 48 -3.87 -8.23 -9.93
C HIS A 48 -4.37 -7.31 -8.81
N PHE A 49 -3.44 -6.58 -8.20
CA PHE A 49 -3.74 -5.57 -7.20
C PHE A 49 -2.98 -4.27 -7.49
N LEU A 50 -3.63 -3.14 -7.24
CA LEU A 50 -2.99 -1.85 -7.22
C LEU A 50 -2.89 -1.35 -5.78
N ALA A 51 -1.70 -1.40 -5.20
CA ALA A 51 -1.39 -0.88 -3.88
C ALA A 51 -0.98 0.59 -3.99
N LEU A 52 -1.88 1.51 -3.66
CA LEU A 52 -1.62 2.95 -3.72
C LEU A 52 -0.86 3.41 -2.46
N ASN A 53 0.28 4.05 -2.64
CA ASN A 53 1.14 4.46 -1.53
C ASN A 53 1.05 5.96 -1.24
N MET A 54 1.08 6.81 -2.27
CA MET A 54 1.13 8.26 -2.09
C MET A 54 0.16 8.98 -3.02
N VAL A 55 -0.42 10.07 -2.52
CA VAL A 55 -1.06 11.11 -3.33
C VAL A 55 -0.41 12.45 -2.98
N CYS A 56 0.04 13.23 -3.97
CA CYS A 56 0.72 14.51 -3.74
C CYS A 56 0.39 15.58 -4.79
N LEU A 57 0.47 16.85 -4.37
CA LEU A 57 0.40 18.01 -5.25
C LEU A 57 1.80 18.34 -5.79
N SER A 58 1.84 18.75 -7.05
CA SER A 58 3.06 19.29 -7.68
C SER A 58 3.16 20.81 -7.50
N GLU A 59 4.34 21.38 -7.75
CA GLU A 59 4.58 22.84 -7.66
C GLU A 59 3.63 23.65 -8.56
N ALA A 60 3.20 23.09 -9.69
CA ALA A 60 2.29 23.74 -10.63
C ALA A 60 0.83 23.83 -10.11
N ALA A 61 0.51 23.16 -9.00
CA ALA A 61 -0.83 23.18 -8.44
C ALA A 61 -1.15 24.52 -7.79
N LYS A 62 -2.42 24.92 -7.85
CA LYS A 62 -2.90 26.08 -7.10
C LYS A 62 -3.07 25.75 -5.63
N ASP A 63 -2.95 26.76 -4.77
CA ASP A 63 -3.24 26.64 -3.33
C ASP A 63 -4.76 26.58 -3.04
N GLU A 64 -5.39 25.51 -3.48
CA GLU A 64 -6.82 25.22 -3.33
C GLU A 64 -7.05 23.78 -2.86
N CYS A 65 -8.28 23.47 -2.45
CA CYS A 65 -8.63 22.10 -2.04
C CYS A 65 -8.76 21.20 -3.27
N ASN A 66 -7.89 20.20 -3.36
CA ASN A 66 -7.87 19.17 -4.38
C ASN A 66 -8.42 17.87 -3.77
N ILE A 67 -9.60 17.44 -4.20
CA ILE A 67 -10.26 16.23 -3.67
C ILE A 67 -10.12 15.11 -4.68
N VAL A 68 -9.43 14.04 -4.29
CA VAL A 68 -9.31 12.80 -5.07
C VAL A 68 -10.28 11.77 -4.51
N GLU A 69 -11.06 11.19 -5.42
CA GLU A 69 -11.97 10.09 -5.12
C GLU A 69 -11.55 8.83 -5.87
N VAL A 70 -11.87 7.69 -5.29
CA VAL A 70 -11.82 6.39 -5.93
C VAL A 70 -13.23 5.97 -6.31
N VAL A 71 -13.40 5.54 -7.56
CA VAL A 71 -14.59 4.86 -8.07
C VAL A 71 -14.22 3.40 -8.27
N GLY A 72 -14.89 2.53 -7.51
CA GLY A 72 -14.67 1.09 -7.52
C GLY A 72 -15.99 0.34 -7.30
N ARG A 73 -15.91 -0.96 -7.02
CA ARG A 73 -17.08 -1.79 -6.72
C ARG A 73 -17.08 -2.26 -5.28
N ASP A 74 -18.27 -2.35 -4.68
CA ASP A 74 -18.47 -2.96 -3.37
C ASP A 74 -18.62 -4.49 -3.46
N TYR A 75 -18.85 -5.15 -2.33
CA TYR A 75 -19.07 -6.61 -2.25
C TYR A 75 -20.34 -7.10 -2.99
N GLN A 76 -21.26 -6.20 -3.33
CA GLN A 76 -22.46 -6.48 -4.13
C GLN A 76 -22.24 -6.16 -5.61
N ASN A 77 -20.99 -5.91 -6.01
CA ASN A 77 -20.60 -5.51 -7.36
C ASN A 77 -21.26 -4.20 -7.81
N LYS A 78 -21.68 -3.35 -6.87
CA LYS A 78 -22.25 -2.03 -7.16
C LYS A 78 -21.14 -0.99 -7.19
N GLU A 79 -21.21 -0.08 -8.17
CA GLU A 79 -20.30 1.07 -8.22
C GLU A 79 -20.49 1.97 -6.99
N ILE A 80 -19.38 2.29 -6.33
CA ILE A 80 -19.34 3.25 -5.23
C ILE A 80 -18.20 4.24 -5.43
N VAL A 81 -18.38 5.43 -4.85
CA VAL A 81 -17.41 6.53 -4.91
C VAL A 81 -17.01 6.89 -3.49
N VAL A 82 -15.70 6.89 -3.23
CA VAL A 82 -15.14 7.21 -1.90
C VAL A 82 -14.06 8.29 -2.03
N PRO A 83 -14.19 9.44 -1.35
CA PRO A 83 -13.09 10.41 -1.26
C PRO A 83 -11.95 9.81 -0.43
N VAL A 84 -10.74 9.79 -1.00
CA VAL A 84 -9.55 9.19 -0.37
C VAL A 84 -8.48 10.21 0.00
N ALA A 85 -8.51 11.40 -0.61
CA ALA A 85 -7.58 12.48 -0.27
C ALA A 85 -8.24 13.86 -0.43
N ASN A 86 -7.87 14.78 0.45
CA ASN A 86 -8.14 16.21 0.34
C ASN A 86 -6.82 16.96 0.57
N LEU A 87 -6.23 17.47 -0.51
CA LEU A 87 -4.90 18.06 -0.50
C LEU A 87 -4.95 19.57 -0.76
N LYS A 88 -4.03 20.30 -0.15
CA LYS A 88 -3.84 21.73 -0.38
C LYS A 88 -2.39 22.10 -0.07
N LEU A 89 -1.70 22.82 -0.97
CA LEU A 89 -0.27 23.12 -0.83
C LEU A 89 0.11 23.76 0.52
N SER A 90 -0.67 24.72 0.98
CA SER A 90 -0.43 25.44 2.25
C SER A 90 -0.75 24.66 3.53
N CYS A 91 -1.40 23.49 3.45
CA CYS A 91 -1.90 22.76 4.62
C CYS A 91 -1.45 21.29 4.62
N GLN A 92 -1.78 20.57 3.55
CA GLN A 92 -1.46 19.16 3.36
C GLN A 92 -1.14 18.91 1.88
N PRO A 93 0.12 19.10 1.45
CA PRO A 93 0.50 18.94 0.05
C PRO A 93 0.58 17.47 -0.39
N TRP A 94 0.64 16.52 0.55
CA TRP A 94 0.69 15.09 0.27
C TRP A 94 0.02 14.25 1.36
N LEU A 95 -0.28 13.00 1.02
CA LEU A 95 -0.86 11.99 1.89
C LEU A 95 -0.22 10.63 1.59
N CYS A 96 0.22 9.94 2.64
CA CYS A 96 0.57 8.51 2.57
C CYS A 96 -0.72 7.70 2.79
N LEU A 97 -0.91 6.65 1.99
CA LEU A 97 -2.04 5.73 2.06
C LEU A 97 -1.62 4.32 2.51
N ASP A 98 -0.33 4.12 2.80
CA ASP A 98 0.22 2.87 3.36
C ASP A 98 -0.23 1.61 2.60
N ASN A 99 0.07 1.59 1.29
CA ASN A 99 -0.30 0.50 0.39
C ASN A 99 -1.80 0.20 0.37
N PHE A 100 -2.64 1.22 0.20
CA PHE A 100 -4.08 1.04 0.10
C PHE A 100 -4.43 0.28 -1.19
N GLU A 101 -4.84 -0.97 -1.04
CA GLU A 101 -5.01 -1.93 -2.14
C GLU A 101 -6.37 -1.83 -2.82
N PHE A 102 -6.36 -1.94 -4.15
CA PHE A 102 -7.54 -1.98 -5.00
C PHE A 102 -7.50 -3.15 -5.97
N GLN A 103 -8.62 -3.86 -6.11
CA GLN A 103 -8.83 -4.81 -7.18
C GLN A 103 -9.29 -4.08 -8.46
N PRO A 104 -8.66 -4.36 -9.62
CA PRO A 104 -9.10 -3.80 -10.90
C PRO A 104 -10.50 -4.31 -11.30
N PRO A 105 -11.30 -3.51 -12.03
CA PRO A 105 -11.01 -2.14 -12.44
C PRO A 105 -11.24 -1.13 -11.32
N VAL A 106 -10.33 -0.15 -11.20
CA VAL A 106 -10.45 0.97 -10.26
C VAL A 106 -10.16 2.29 -10.97
N THR A 107 -10.96 3.33 -10.68
CA THR A 107 -10.80 4.66 -11.27
C THR A 107 -10.50 5.70 -10.22
N PHE A 108 -9.44 6.48 -10.43
CA PHE A 108 -9.12 7.66 -9.61
C PHE A 108 -9.67 8.90 -10.31
N ARG A 109 -10.31 9.80 -9.56
CA ARG A 109 -10.95 11.00 -10.10
C ARG A 109 -10.66 12.23 -9.26
N LEU A 110 -10.26 13.32 -9.91
CA LEU A 110 -10.16 14.65 -9.32
C LEU A 110 -11.54 15.30 -9.28
N ARG A 111 -12.24 15.19 -8.14
CA ARG A 111 -13.58 15.76 -7.94
C ARG A 111 -13.54 17.27 -7.81
N SER A 112 -12.53 17.82 -7.17
CA SER A 112 -12.39 19.26 -6.92
C SER A 112 -10.93 19.67 -7.00
N GLY A 113 -10.69 20.94 -7.28
CA GLY A 113 -9.36 21.46 -7.59
C GLY A 113 -8.98 21.26 -9.07
N SER A 114 -7.89 21.93 -9.45
CA SER A 114 -7.33 21.94 -10.80
C SER A 114 -6.13 21.01 -10.96
N GLY A 115 -5.58 20.48 -9.86
CA GLY A 115 -4.33 19.73 -9.87
C GLY A 115 -3.14 20.60 -10.30
N PRO A 116 -2.01 20.01 -10.74
CA PRO A 116 -1.82 18.56 -10.93
C PRO A 116 -1.64 17.79 -9.62
N VAL A 117 -2.37 16.68 -9.50
CA VAL A 117 -2.28 15.72 -8.40
C VAL A 117 -1.66 14.42 -8.92
N HIS A 118 -0.57 13.96 -8.31
CA HIS A 118 0.08 12.71 -8.66
C HIS A 118 -0.32 11.62 -7.67
N LEU A 119 -0.58 10.44 -8.20
CA LEU A 119 -0.81 9.21 -7.45
C LEU A 119 0.34 8.25 -7.77
N ALA A 120 0.91 7.63 -6.75
CA ALA A 120 1.99 6.66 -6.91
C ALA A 120 1.77 5.43 -6.03
N GLY A 121 2.17 4.27 -6.55
CA GLY A 121 1.96 2.99 -5.87
C GLY A 121 2.68 1.84 -6.57
N GLN A 122 2.19 0.64 -6.32
CA GLN A 122 2.71 -0.59 -6.90
C GLN A 122 1.58 -1.39 -7.55
N HIS A 123 1.80 -1.82 -8.78
CA HIS A 123 1.01 -2.88 -9.39
C HIS A 123 1.65 -4.22 -9.02
N GLN A 124 0.89 -5.04 -8.31
CA GLN A 124 1.29 -6.35 -7.86
C GLN A 124 0.53 -7.42 -8.64
N ILE A 125 1.26 -8.42 -9.13
CA ILE A 125 0.71 -9.57 -9.86
C ILE A 125 1.01 -10.82 -9.04
N PHE A 126 -0.02 -11.63 -8.84
CA PHE A 126 0.06 -12.90 -8.14
C PHE A 126 -0.42 -14.00 -9.08
N HIS A 127 0.41 -15.02 -9.25
CA HIS A 127 0.00 -16.22 -9.98
C HIS A 127 -0.41 -17.28 -8.96
N ARG A 128 -1.48 -18.00 -9.26
CA ARG A 128 -1.83 -19.19 -8.50
C ARG A 128 -0.82 -20.26 -8.88
N LYS A 129 -0.09 -20.80 -7.89
CA LYS A 129 0.72 -21.99 -8.11
C LYS A 129 -0.23 -23.16 -8.38
N ASP A 130 -0.36 -23.55 -9.65
CA ASP A 130 -0.82 -24.88 -10.00
C ASP A 130 0.30 -25.86 -9.59
N LEU A 131 0.11 -26.60 -8.50
CA LEU A 131 1.02 -27.67 -8.08
C LEU A 131 0.90 -28.89 -9.02
N SER A 132 0.88 -28.70 -10.34
CA SER A 132 0.73 -29.83 -11.26
C SER A 132 1.98 -30.24 -12.02
N GLU A 133 3.03 -29.43 -12.15
CA GLU A 133 4.24 -29.83 -12.90
C GLU A 133 5.51 -29.13 -12.36
N ASP A 134 6.06 -29.66 -11.26
CA ASP A 134 7.49 -29.67 -10.85
C ASP A 134 7.62 -29.83 -9.32
N ASP A 135 7.18 -30.98 -8.80
CA ASP A 135 7.60 -31.50 -7.48
C ASP A 135 8.82 -32.43 -7.66
N GLU A 136 9.85 -31.96 -8.38
CA GLU A 136 11.15 -32.63 -8.47
C GLU A 136 12.28 -31.60 -8.53
N GLU A 137 12.49 -30.77 -7.50
CA GLU A 137 13.85 -30.42 -7.06
C GLU A 137 13.87 -30.21 -5.54
N GLU A 138 14.55 -31.14 -4.87
CA GLU A 138 15.06 -31.00 -3.52
C GLU A 138 15.91 -29.72 -3.43
N ASP A 139 15.66 -28.86 -2.45
CA ASP A 139 16.71 -28.00 -1.93
C ASP A 139 16.75 -28.16 -0.41
N GLU A 140 17.91 -28.68 0.00
CA GLU A 140 18.32 -29.12 1.31
C GLU A 140 18.46 -27.91 2.25
N GLU A 141 17.60 -27.81 3.27
CA GLU A 141 17.88 -26.97 4.44
C GLU A 141 18.73 -27.78 5.43
N GLU A 142 20.01 -27.97 5.12
CA GLU A 142 21.02 -28.41 6.10
C GLU A 142 21.58 -27.22 6.91
N ASP A 143 21.21 -27.22 8.19
CA ASP A 143 22.02 -26.95 9.39
C ASP A 143 22.46 -25.50 9.72
N PHE A 144 22.18 -25.05 10.95
CA PHE A 144 23.19 -25.01 12.03
C PHE A 144 22.61 -24.49 13.36
N SER A 145 22.52 -25.44 14.30
CA SER A 145 22.74 -25.32 15.75
C SER A 145 21.87 -24.40 16.62
N GLU A 146 20.91 -24.99 17.33
CA GLU A 146 20.52 -24.55 18.69
C GLU A 146 20.88 -25.70 19.65
N ALA A 147 22.14 -25.69 20.12
CA ALA A 147 22.56 -26.48 21.27
C ALA A 147 22.39 -25.60 22.51
N ASP A 148 21.35 -25.93 23.27
CA ASP A 148 21.21 -25.87 24.74
C ASP A 148 22.30 -25.10 25.52
N GLU A 149 21.89 -24.08 26.28
CA GLU A 149 22.18 -24.07 27.71
C GLU A 149 21.25 -23.08 28.46
N SER A 150 20.29 -23.67 29.17
CA SER A 150 19.64 -23.09 30.33
C SER A 150 20.66 -22.59 31.36
N LEU A 151 20.51 -21.36 31.90
CA LEU A 151 20.89 -21.02 33.28
C LEU A 151 20.23 -19.70 33.73
N GLU A 152 19.50 -19.79 34.83
CA GLU A 152 18.87 -18.69 35.57
C GLU A 152 19.90 -17.69 36.12
N GLY A 153 19.50 -16.43 36.25
CA GLY A 153 20.28 -15.41 36.95
C GLY A 153 19.65 -14.03 36.87
N GLU A 154 18.74 -13.74 37.80
CA GLU A 154 18.31 -12.38 38.13
C GLU A 154 19.51 -11.54 38.56
N GLU A 155 19.70 -10.32 38.04
CA GLU A 155 20.23 -9.19 38.81
C GLU A 155 19.67 -7.85 38.30
N GLU A 156 18.95 -7.17 39.19
CA GLU A 156 18.42 -5.81 39.04
C GLU A 156 19.56 -4.79 38.82
N LEU A 157 19.44 -3.95 37.79
CA LEU A 157 20.32 -2.78 37.65
C LEU A 157 19.77 -1.60 38.48
N PRO A 158 20.59 -0.99 39.38
CA PRO A 158 20.14 0.12 40.21
C PRO A 158 20.06 1.45 39.43
N PRO A 159 19.27 2.43 39.94
CA PRO A 159 18.91 3.64 39.20
C PRO A 159 20.06 4.64 39.02
N ILE A 160 20.15 5.19 37.80
CA ILE A 160 21.14 6.20 37.36
C ILE A 160 20.91 7.53 38.10
N LYS A 161 21.94 8.07 38.75
CA LYS A 161 21.92 9.41 39.37
C LYS A 161 22.42 10.50 38.39
N PRO A 162 21.86 11.73 38.44
CA PRO A 162 22.21 12.80 37.51
C PRO A 162 23.55 13.51 37.82
N ALA A 163 24.14 14.08 36.76
CA ALA A 163 25.49 14.64 36.69
C ALA A 163 25.71 15.94 37.50
N LYS A 164 26.92 16.09 38.07
CA LYS A 164 27.39 17.35 38.68
C LYS A 164 28.15 18.22 37.68
N LYS A 165 27.68 19.47 37.55
CA LYS A 165 28.25 20.57 36.76
C LYS A 165 29.52 21.08 37.44
N GLN A 166 30.64 21.16 36.71
CA GLN A 166 31.88 21.77 37.21
C GLN A 166 31.78 23.30 37.14
N GLN A 167 32.01 23.98 38.28
CA GLN A 167 32.24 25.43 38.36
C GLN A 167 33.72 25.70 38.03
N LYS A 168 33.96 26.56 37.04
CA LYS A 168 35.29 27.15 36.76
C LYS A 168 35.57 28.25 37.79
N SER A 169 36.77 28.26 38.36
CA SER A 169 37.37 29.45 39.00
C SER A 169 38.09 30.29 37.96
#